data_AF-Q5KAG0-F1
#
_entry.id   AF-Q5KAG0-F1
#
_cell.length_a   1.000
_cell.length_b   1.000
_cell.length_c   1.000
_cell.angle_alpha   90.00
_cell.angle_beta   90.00
_cell.angle_gamma   90.00
#
_symmetry.space_group_name_H-M   'P 1'
#
loop_
_entity.id
_entity.type
_entity.pdbx_description
1 polymer ?
#
loop_
_entity_poly.entity_id
_entity_poly.type
_entity_poly.pdbx_seq_one_letter_code
_entity_poly.pdbx_strand_id
1 'polypeptide(L)'
;MATNLDSRATTTSREMSVNTAGLQERGMEGKTLPAPLGSPVKYIPSAKVFSWKSKLVYVGFTMGALATLAYTASHILPSSSVAQASHLNTFKRRSPPSEPPKNAQVINPKDFAVLTTVLPSYEFNGSSLFVPPGTTEESLKAKPFHIYDYSFYDVIGPDPTLTLIADSGSDPLFHEAVVWYKEQDEVFFVQNAGAKSAGTGLNKSAVVEKISLAQAAAVQKGERNQTEVIVVNSTVEVVNPNGGTAYRGKIVFAGEGQGANVPPAFYMLDPKEPYPTTVILNNFFGRQFNSLNDVSVNPRNKELYFTDVIYGYLQDFRPPPGLPNQIYRFNMDTGVVRVVADGLNMPNGLTFSPDGRHAYVSDTGIFSGFWGTNYTYPATIYRWDVQDDGSWENQKVFAYVHVGAADGLHTDSKGNVYAGVGDGVHVFSPDGLLIGKIYLGETSANFNFAGHGRMVICAETHLYYVTLGASGWDPEA
;
A
#
# COMPACT_ATOMS: atom_id res chain seq x y z
N MET A 1 -58.28 -8.08 -10.44
CA MET A 1 -57.70 -8.98 -9.42
C MET A 1 -56.63 -9.83 -10.09
N ALA A 2 -55.42 -9.84 -9.52
CA ALA A 2 -54.22 -10.66 -9.82
C ALA A 2 -53.57 -10.44 -11.21
N THR A 3 -52.58 -9.55 -11.42
CA THR A 3 -51.15 -9.53 -10.98
C THR A 3 -50.39 -10.84 -11.18
N ASN A 4 -49.63 -10.93 -12.27
CA ASN A 4 -48.42 -11.76 -12.36
C ASN A 4 -47.22 -10.82 -12.41
N LEU A 5 -46.39 -10.90 -11.36
CA LEU A 5 -45.09 -10.26 -11.24
C LEU A 5 -44.08 -11.08 -12.05
N ASP A 6 -43.51 -10.48 -13.09
CA ASP A 6 -42.28 -10.98 -13.71
C ASP A 6 -41.15 -10.04 -13.29
N SER A 7 -40.47 -10.39 -12.19
CA SER A 7 -39.35 -9.65 -11.64
C SER A 7 -38.10 -9.94 -12.46
N ARG A 8 -37.89 -9.17 -13.53
CA ARG A 8 -36.54 -9.00 -14.10
C ARG A 8 -35.76 -8.08 -13.15
N ALA A 9 -35.02 -8.69 -12.25
CA ALA A 9 -33.90 -8.03 -11.58
C ALA A 9 -32.85 -7.71 -12.66
N THR A 10 -32.93 -6.51 -13.22
CA THR A 10 -31.77 -5.88 -13.88
C THR A 10 -30.76 -5.58 -12.79
N THR A 11 -29.76 -6.47 -12.63
CA THR A 11 -28.48 -6.07 -12.06
C THR A 11 -27.90 -5.00 -12.96
N THR A 12 -28.14 -3.73 -12.61
CA THR A 12 -27.32 -2.62 -13.08
C THR A 12 -25.93 -2.84 -12.49
N SER A 13 -25.04 -3.47 -13.27
CA SER A 13 -23.61 -3.26 -13.08
C SER A 13 -23.40 -1.75 -13.15
N ARG A 14 -23.01 -1.13 -12.03
CA ARG A 14 -22.58 0.28 -12.06
C ARG A 14 -21.42 0.35 -13.04
N GLU A 15 -21.66 1.02 -14.17
CA GLU A 15 -20.66 1.18 -15.21
C GLU A 15 -19.46 1.92 -14.65
N MET A 16 -18.27 1.40 -14.92
CA MET A 16 -17.00 2.06 -14.64
C MET A 16 -16.97 3.40 -15.38
N SER A 17 -16.47 4.47 -14.75
CA SER A 17 -16.23 5.72 -15.47
C SER A 17 -15.00 5.57 -16.38
N VAL A 18 -15.21 5.07 -17.60
CA VAL A 18 -14.12 4.79 -18.54
C VAL A 18 -13.56 6.09 -19.13
N ASN A 19 -12.23 6.28 -19.07
CA ASN A 19 -11.55 7.39 -19.74
C ASN A 19 -11.35 7.07 -21.24
N THR A 20 -12.42 7.19 -22.02
CA THR A 20 -12.43 6.86 -23.45
C THR A 20 -11.41 7.66 -24.26
N ALA A 21 -11.19 8.93 -23.93
CA ALA A 21 -10.20 9.78 -24.59
C ALA A 21 -8.76 9.28 -24.36
N GLY A 22 -8.42 8.90 -23.11
CA GLY A 22 -7.09 8.39 -22.77
C GLY A 22 -6.76 7.07 -23.48
N LEU A 23 -7.76 6.20 -23.65
CA LEU A 23 -7.62 4.91 -24.34
C LEU A 23 -7.42 5.07 -25.85
N GLN A 24 -8.15 6.00 -26.46
CA GLN A 24 -8.01 6.35 -27.86
C GLN A 24 -6.64 6.96 -28.16
N GLU A 25 -6.17 7.92 -27.33
CA GLU A 25 -4.85 8.54 -27.48
C GLU A 25 -3.70 7.51 -27.48
N ARG A 26 -3.87 6.36 -26.82
CA ARG A 26 -2.86 5.30 -26.74
C ARG A 26 -3.12 4.10 -27.66
N GLY A 27 -4.15 4.13 -28.48
CA GLY A 27 -4.46 3.01 -29.39
C GLY A 27 -4.89 1.73 -28.67
N MET A 28 -5.45 1.86 -27.46
CA MET A 28 -5.99 0.73 -26.68
C MET A 28 -7.43 0.36 -27.06
N GLU A 29 -7.96 0.94 -28.14
CA GLU A 29 -9.29 0.64 -28.67
C GLU A 29 -9.42 -0.87 -28.99
N GLY A 30 -10.27 -1.58 -28.24
CA GLY A 30 -10.50 -3.03 -28.41
C GLY A 30 -9.76 -3.94 -27.42
N LYS A 31 -8.91 -3.40 -26.54
CA LYS A 31 -8.43 -4.15 -25.36
C LYS A 31 -9.54 -4.28 -24.32
N THR A 32 -9.49 -5.33 -23.52
CA THR A 32 -10.47 -5.59 -22.46
C THR A 32 -9.81 -5.58 -21.09
N LEU A 33 -10.48 -4.97 -20.12
CA LEU A 33 -10.11 -5.13 -18.72
C LEU A 33 -10.22 -6.62 -18.34
N PRO A 34 -9.17 -7.21 -17.75
CA PRO A 34 -9.30 -8.51 -17.11
C PRO A 34 -10.40 -8.42 -16.06
N ALA A 35 -11.26 -9.43 -15.97
CA ALA A 35 -12.28 -9.46 -14.95
C ALA A 35 -11.61 -9.33 -13.57
N PRO A 36 -12.08 -8.43 -12.69
CA PRO A 36 -11.53 -8.31 -11.35
C PRO A 36 -11.65 -9.65 -10.62
N LEU A 37 -10.65 -9.96 -9.81
CA LEU A 37 -10.70 -11.14 -8.94
C LEU A 37 -11.75 -10.87 -7.84
N GLY A 38 -13.01 -11.20 -8.14
CA GLY A 38 -14.16 -10.85 -7.31
C GLY A 38 -15.10 -12.01 -7.08
N SER A 39 -14.74 -12.90 -6.14
CA SER A 39 -15.56 -13.38 -5.01
C SER A 39 -14.95 -14.67 -4.44
N PRO A 40 -14.96 -14.90 -3.10
CA PRO A 40 -14.48 -16.14 -2.52
C PRO A 40 -15.26 -17.30 -3.12
N VAL A 41 -14.54 -18.40 -3.38
CA VAL A 41 -15.03 -19.76 -3.64
C VAL A 41 -16.55 -19.84 -3.65
N LYS A 42 -17.16 -19.95 -4.85
CA LYS A 42 -18.50 -20.54 -4.95
C LYS A 42 -18.47 -21.79 -4.09
N TYR A 43 -19.27 -21.81 -3.03
CA TYR A 43 -19.60 -23.04 -2.32
C TYR A 43 -19.89 -24.08 -3.41
N ILE A 44 -18.99 -25.04 -3.56
CA ILE A 44 -19.26 -26.20 -4.39
C ILE A 44 -20.45 -26.85 -3.68
N PRO A 45 -21.64 -26.94 -4.30
CA PRO A 45 -22.69 -27.73 -3.70
C PRO A 45 -22.13 -29.13 -3.59
N SER A 46 -22.13 -29.61 -2.35
CA SER A 46 -21.80 -30.95 -1.90
C SER A 46 -21.64 -31.99 -3.02
N ALA A 47 -20.47 -32.63 -2.98
CA ALA A 47 -20.13 -33.93 -3.55
C ALA A 47 -21.24 -34.62 -4.37
N LYS A 48 -20.94 -34.89 -5.65
CA LYS A 48 -21.52 -36.04 -6.34
C LYS A 48 -21.18 -37.29 -5.52
N VAL A 49 -22.13 -37.71 -4.70
CA VAL A 49 -22.13 -38.99 -4.03
C VAL A 49 -21.99 -40.07 -5.11
N PHE A 50 -20.89 -40.79 -5.08
CA PHE A 50 -20.73 -42.05 -5.78
C PHE A 50 -21.81 -43.01 -5.26
N SER A 51 -22.70 -43.43 -6.16
CA SER A 51 -23.74 -44.43 -5.89
C SER A 51 -23.09 -45.78 -5.56
N TRP A 52 -23.13 -46.16 -4.29
CA TRP A 52 -23.11 -47.57 -3.90
C TRP A 52 -24.53 -47.98 -3.52
N LYS A 53 -25.05 -48.95 -4.27
CA LYS A 53 -26.27 -49.69 -3.91
C LYS A 53 -26.06 -50.32 -2.53
N SER A 54 -26.88 -49.98 -1.54
CA SER A 54 -27.89 -50.90 -0.98
C SER A 54 -28.44 -50.48 0.39
N LYS A 55 -29.76 -50.64 0.49
CA LYS A 55 -30.64 -50.81 1.67
C LYS A 55 -30.89 -49.60 2.57
N LEU A 56 -32.07 -49.02 2.32
CA LEU A 56 -32.90 -48.26 3.26
C LEU A 56 -33.01 -48.96 4.62
N VAL A 57 -32.84 -48.19 5.69
CA VAL A 57 -33.77 -48.20 6.83
C VAL A 57 -34.06 -46.74 7.19
N TYR A 58 -35.33 -46.36 7.06
CA TYR A 58 -35.89 -45.07 7.47
C TYR A 58 -36.22 -45.15 8.96
N VAL A 59 -35.68 -44.25 9.78
CA VAL A 59 -36.30 -43.89 11.07
C VAL A 59 -36.20 -42.38 11.23
N GLY A 60 -37.37 -41.75 11.37
CA GLY A 60 -37.55 -40.30 11.33
C GLY A 60 -37.07 -39.58 12.60
N PHE A 61 -36.78 -38.30 12.41
CA PHE A 61 -36.52 -37.35 13.49
C PHE A 61 -37.78 -37.10 14.32
N THR A 62 -37.61 -37.07 15.64
CA THR A 62 -38.44 -36.26 16.54
C THR A 62 -37.52 -35.39 17.39
N MET A 63 -37.78 -34.08 17.40
CA MET A 63 -37.25 -33.16 18.40
C MET A 63 -38.09 -33.29 19.68
N GLY A 64 -37.43 -33.45 20.83
CA GLY A 64 -38.13 -33.43 22.12
C GLY A 64 -37.27 -33.78 23.34
N ALA A 65 -36.61 -32.75 23.87
CA ALA A 65 -36.45 -32.45 25.30
C ALA A 65 -35.51 -33.28 26.23
N LEU A 66 -34.91 -32.49 27.14
CA LEU A 66 -34.51 -32.77 28.54
C LEU A 66 -33.14 -33.42 28.84
N ALA A 67 -32.23 -32.53 29.24
CA ALA A 67 -31.66 -32.42 30.60
C ALA A 67 -30.74 -33.53 31.16
N THR A 68 -29.59 -33.04 31.63
CA THR A 68 -28.79 -33.50 32.77
C THR A 68 -27.96 -34.78 32.60
N LEU A 69 -26.64 -34.59 32.46
CA LEU A 69 -25.66 -35.42 33.17
C LEU A 69 -24.32 -34.67 33.28
N ALA A 70 -24.10 -34.08 34.45
CA ALA A 70 -22.79 -33.75 34.95
C ALA A 70 -22.27 -34.96 35.74
N TYR A 71 -21.18 -35.59 35.30
CA TYR A 71 -20.26 -36.30 36.20
C TYR A 71 -18.88 -36.49 35.56
N THR A 72 -17.94 -35.68 36.05
CA THR A 72 -16.49 -35.93 36.22
C THR A 72 -15.71 -36.70 35.15
N ALA A 73 -14.82 -35.97 34.48
CA ALA A 73 -13.46 -36.45 34.21
C ALA A 73 -12.51 -35.24 34.20
N SER A 74 -12.06 -34.85 35.39
CA SER A 74 -10.82 -34.11 35.57
C SER A 74 -9.68 -35.02 35.11
N HIS A 75 -8.80 -34.57 34.21
CA HIS A 75 -7.37 -34.92 34.15
C HIS A 75 -6.65 -33.92 33.23
N ILE A 76 -5.96 -32.97 33.87
CA ILE A 76 -4.66 -32.38 33.52
C ILE A 76 -4.42 -32.06 32.03
N LEU A 77 -4.60 -30.79 31.66
CA LEU A 77 -3.89 -30.16 30.54
C LEU A 77 -3.02 -29.03 31.08
N PRO A 78 -1.76 -28.90 30.63
CA PRO A 78 -0.87 -27.86 31.09
C PRO A 78 -1.38 -26.49 30.65
N SER A 79 -1.27 -25.52 31.56
CA SER A 79 -1.59 -24.12 31.36
C SER A 79 -0.79 -23.55 30.17
N SER A 80 -1.38 -23.53 28.99
CA SER A 80 -1.00 -22.56 27.97
C SER A 80 -1.47 -21.20 28.48
N SER A 81 -0.52 -20.30 28.69
CA SER A 81 -0.78 -18.92 29.03
C SER A 81 -1.72 -18.31 28.00
N VAL A 82 -2.98 -18.12 28.40
CA VAL A 82 -3.84 -17.12 27.79
C VAL A 82 -3.14 -15.80 28.08
N ALA A 83 -2.34 -15.34 27.13
CA ALA A 83 -1.94 -13.94 27.08
C ALA A 83 -3.25 -13.17 26.94
N GLN A 84 -3.76 -12.68 28.06
CA GLN A 84 -4.82 -11.70 28.08
C GLN A 84 -4.39 -10.58 27.15
N ALA A 85 -5.12 -10.40 26.05
CA ALA A 85 -5.04 -9.23 25.22
C ALA A 85 -5.41 -8.02 26.09
N SER A 86 -4.43 -7.46 26.78
CA SER A 86 -4.56 -6.27 27.62
C SER A 86 -4.35 -4.97 26.84
N HIS A 87 -4.21 -5.03 25.50
CA HIS A 87 -3.94 -3.86 24.66
C HIS A 87 -5.11 -2.87 24.56
N LEU A 88 -6.34 -3.27 24.92
CA LEU A 88 -7.48 -2.34 24.99
C LEU A 88 -7.42 -1.35 26.17
N ASN A 89 -6.49 -1.50 27.12
CA ASN A 89 -6.42 -0.68 28.34
C ASN A 89 -5.10 0.09 28.56
N THR A 90 -4.17 0.12 27.60
CA THR A 90 -2.95 0.95 27.70
C THR A 90 -3.07 2.33 27.06
N PHE A 91 -4.21 2.69 26.48
CA PHE A 91 -4.57 4.09 26.29
C PHE A 91 -4.89 4.72 27.65
N LYS A 92 -3.86 4.99 28.47
CA LYS A 92 -3.95 6.13 29.39
C LYS A 92 -4.30 7.30 28.50
N ARG A 93 -5.58 7.73 28.49
CA ARG A 93 -6.04 8.95 27.83
C ARG A 93 -5.15 10.06 28.34
N ARG A 94 -4.09 10.35 27.58
CA ARG A 94 -3.22 11.49 27.83
C ARG A 94 -4.14 12.68 27.68
N SER A 95 -4.21 13.53 28.69
CA SER A 95 -4.84 14.83 28.50
C SER A 95 -4.12 15.51 27.34
N PRO A 96 -4.85 16.08 26.37
CA PRO A 96 -4.21 16.78 25.28
C PRO A 96 -3.30 17.90 25.84
N PRO A 97 -2.18 18.21 25.19
CA PRO A 97 -1.47 19.45 25.47
C PRO A 97 -2.43 20.64 25.33
N SER A 98 -2.15 21.74 26.03
CA SER A 98 -3.03 22.92 26.02
C SER A 98 -3.24 23.48 24.61
N GLU A 99 -2.24 23.38 23.74
CA GLU A 99 -2.30 23.76 22.34
C GLU A 99 -1.51 22.76 21.47
N PRO A 100 -1.93 22.52 20.20
CA PRO A 100 -1.15 21.72 19.26
C PRO A 100 0.14 22.44 18.82
N PRO A 101 1.17 21.71 18.32
CA PRO A 101 2.33 22.31 17.68
C PRO A 101 1.96 23.34 16.61
N LYS A 102 2.83 24.32 16.37
CA LYS A 102 2.58 25.45 15.47
C LYS A 102 2.03 25.05 14.09
N ASN A 103 2.61 24.00 13.51
CA ASN A 103 2.27 23.48 12.17
C ASN A 103 1.20 22.37 12.20
N ALA A 104 0.56 22.15 13.35
CA ALA A 104 -0.42 21.10 13.56
C ALA A 104 -1.80 21.66 13.94
N GLN A 105 -2.84 20.89 13.61
CA GLN A 105 -4.22 21.22 13.96
C GLN A 105 -5.01 19.96 14.33
N VAL A 106 -6.00 20.12 15.21
CA VAL A 106 -6.87 19.01 15.63
C VAL A 106 -8.04 18.92 14.66
N ILE A 107 -8.27 17.72 14.13
CA ILE A 107 -9.45 17.39 13.32
C ILE A 107 -10.28 16.41 14.13
N ASN A 108 -11.40 16.88 14.70
CA ASN A 108 -12.21 16.09 15.61
C ASN A 108 -13.30 15.31 14.86
N PRO A 109 -13.27 13.96 14.86
CA PRO A 109 -14.27 13.16 14.16
C PRO A 109 -15.71 13.40 14.58
N LYS A 110 -15.95 13.89 15.81
CA LYS A 110 -17.30 14.22 16.27
C LYS A 110 -17.93 15.37 15.50
N ASP A 111 -17.12 16.28 14.96
CA ASP A 111 -17.61 17.48 14.29
C ASP A 111 -18.18 17.15 12.90
N PHE A 112 -17.84 15.98 12.35
CA PHE A 112 -18.35 15.48 11.07
C PHE A 112 -18.95 14.08 11.13
N ALA A 113 -19.13 13.52 12.34
CA ALA A 113 -19.92 12.31 12.52
C ALA A 113 -21.39 12.52 12.09
N VAL A 114 -21.86 13.77 12.16
CA VAL A 114 -23.15 14.20 11.63
C VAL A 114 -22.95 15.47 10.82
N LEU A 115 -23.11 15.37 9.50
CA LEU A 115 -23.07 16.53 8.60
C LEU A 115 -24.45 17.15 8.46
N THR A 116 -24.49 18.47 8.26
CA THR A 116 -25.74 19.21 7.95
C THR A 116 -26.35 18.76 6.62
N THR A 117 -25.53 18.34 5.67
CA THR A 117 -25.95 17.78 4.38
C THR A 117 -24.98 16.68 3.98
N VAL A 118 -25.52 15.53 3.59
CA VAL A 118 -24.77 14.41 3.01
C VAL A 118 -25.21 14.29 1.56
N LEU A 119 -24.27 14.51 0.62
CA LEU A 119 -24.57 14.44 -0.79
C LEU A 119 -24.83 12.99 -1.24
N PRO A 120 -25.67 12.77 -2.27
CA PRO A 120 -25.87 11.46 -2.86
C PRO A 120 -24.58 10.83 -3.37
N SER A 121 -24.52 9.49 -3.40
CA SER A 121 -23.31 8.74 -3.78
C SER A 121 -22.89 8.89 -5.26
N TYR A 122 -23.62 9.62 -6.09
CA TYR A 122 -23.20 9.94 -7.46
C TYR A 122 -22.61 11.36 -7.56
N GLU A 123 -22.74 12.16 -6.50
CA GLU A 123 -22.15 13.50 -6.36
C GLU A 123 -20.90 13.45 -5.46
N PHE A 124 -20.90 12.60 -4.44
CA PHE A 124 -19.76 12.43 -3.52
C PHE A 124 -19.45 10.94 -3.34
N ASN A 125 -18.58 10.41 -4.21
CA ASN A 125 -18.20 8.99 -4.26
C ASN A 125 -16.71 8.74 -3.99
N GLY A 126 -15.97 9.77 -3.54
CA GLY A 126 -14.52 9.70 -3.38
C GLY A 126 -13.73 10.40 -4.49
N SER A 127 -14.40 10.95 -5.52
CA SER A 127 -13.78 11.82 -6.53
C SER A 127 -13.50 13.24 -6.05
N SER A 128 -14.03 13.62 -4.88
CA SER A 128 -13.99 14.98 -4.36
C SER A 128 -13.27 14.99 -3.01
N LEU A 129 -12.49 16.05 -2.76
CA LEU A 129 -11.82 16.24 -1.47
C LEU A 129 -12.85 16.45 -0.36
N PHE A 130 -12.70 15.71 0.74
CA PHE A 130 -13.46 15.97 1.97
C PHE A 130 -12.75 17.06 2.79
N VAL A 131 -13.42 18.19 2.98
CA VAL A 131 -12.94 19.28 3.85
C VAL A 131 -13.71 19.23 5.17
N PRO A 132 -13.06 18.90 6.31
CA PRO A 132 -13.73 18.84 7.61
C PRO A 132 -14.39 20.19 7.99
N PRO A 133 -15.58 20.17 8.62
CA PRO A 133 -16.22 21.38 9.13
C PRO A 133 -15.29 22.20 10.03
N GLY A 134 -15.33 23.53 9.88
CA GLY A 134 -14.45 24.44 10.60
C GLY A 134 -13.05 24.60 9.99
N THR A 135 -12.77 23.94 8.86
CA THR A 135 -11.54 24.09 8.10
C THR A 135 -11.81 24.55 6.66
N THR A 136 -10.76 25.04 6.00
CA THR A 136 -10.68 25.27 4.55
C THR A 136 -9.45 24.56 3.98
N GLU A 137 -9.38 24.35 2.67
CA GLU A 137 -8.19 23.76 2.03
C GLU A 137 -6.91 24.54 2.36
N GLU A 138 -6.97 25.87 2.40
CA GLU A 138 -5.85 26.72 2.79
C GLU A 138 -5.43 26.48 4.24
N SER A 139 -6.40 26.33 5.15
CA SER A 139 -6.09 26.02 6.55
C SER A 139 -5.48 24.63 6.72
N LEU A 140 -5.93 23.65 5.94
CA LEU A 140 -5.40 22.28 5.96
C LEU A 140 -3.95 22.25 5.48
N LYS A 141 -3.63 23.02 4.44
CA LYS A 141 -2.25 23.19 3.94
C LYS A 141 -1.36 24.00 4.87
N ALA A 142 -1.89 25.07 5.49
CA ALA A 142 -1.12 25.94 6.38
C ALA A 142 -0.65 25.23 7.67
N LYS A 143 -1.40 24.23 8.13
CA LYS A 143 -1.05 23.38 9.29
C LYS A 143 -1.18 21.90 8.89
N PRO A 144 -0.19 21.35 8.17
CA PRO A 144 -0.32 20.06 7.47
C PRO A 144 -0.36 18.84 8.39
N PHE A 145 -0.01 18.97 9.67
CA PHE A 145 -0.07 17.86 10.62
C PHE A 145 -1.46 17.80 11.27
N HIS A 146 -2.33 16.93 10.74
CA HIS A 146 -3.72 16.82 11.19
C HIS A 146 -3.84 15.74 12.26
N ILE A 147 -4.23 16.14 13.47
CA ILE A 147 -4.32 15.28 14.65
C ILE A 147 -5.76 14.77 14.77
N TYR A 148 -5.96 13.47 14.53
CA TYR A 148 -7.25 12.77 14.71
C TYR A 148 -7.32 12.06 16.07
N ASP A 149 -6.18 11.60 16.60
CA ASP A 149 -6.04 11.00 17.93
C ASP A 149 -4.79 11.55 18.65
N TYR A 150 -4.83 11.65 19.98
CA TYR A 150 -3.74 12.22 20.77
C TYR A 150 -2.45 11.38 20.76
N SER A 151 -2.51 10.11 20.37
CA SER A 151 -1.29 9.32 20.13
C SER A 151 -0.44 9.89 18.99
N PHE A 152 -1.02 10.66 18.07
CA PHE A 152 -0.27 11.30 16.98
C PHE A 152 0.71 12.38 17.45
N TYR A 153 0.53 12.95 18.65
CA TYR A 153 1.52 13.86 19.24
C TYR A 153 2.88 13.18 19.44
N ASP A 154 2.89 11.87 19.77
CA ASP A 154 4.14 11.11 19.91
C ASP A 154 4.80 10.80 18.55
N VAL A 155 4.03 10.86 17.46
CA VAL A 155 4.51 10.67 16.09
C VAL A 155 5.15 11.95 15.58
N ILE A 156 4.47 13.09 15.71
CA ILE A 156 4.94 14.36 15.13
C ILE A 156 5.95 15.09 16.03
N GLY A 157 5.94 14.84 17.34
CA GLY A 157 6.80 15.54 18.28
C GLY A 157 6.41 17.01 18.47
N PRO A 158 7.24 17.80 19.18
CA PRO A 158 6.89 19.16 19.58
C PRO A 158 7.01 20.21 18.47
N ASP A 159 7.84 19.99 17.45
CA ASP A 159 8.13 20.96 16.38
C ASP A 159 8.23 20.27 15.00
N PRO A 160 7.12 19.72 14.48
CA PRO A 160 7.14 19.06 13.18
C PRO A 160 7.22 20.07 12.04
N THR A 161 7.97 19.75 10.98
CA THR A 161 8.08 20.58 9.78
C THR A 161 7.82 19.78 8.52
N LEU A 162 7.21 20.42 7.53
CA LEU A 162 7.02 19.92 6.17
C LEU A 162 7.59 20.96 5.24
N THR A 163 8.60 20.59 4.46
CA THR A 163 9.34 21.51 3.58
C THR A 163 9.36 20.96 2.17
N LEU A 164 8.92 21.76 1.19
CA LEU A 164 9.17 21.48 -0.22
C LEU A 164 10.65 21.65 -0.51
N ILE A 165 11.33 20.60 -0.94
CA ILE A 165 12.79 20.60 -1.16
C ILE A 165 13.20 20.53 -2.62
N ALA A 166 12.30 20.10 -3.51
CA ALA A 166 12.50 20.15 -4.96
C ALA A 166 11.14 20.19 -5.68
N ASP A 167 11.13 20.83 -6.86
CA ASP A 167 9.99 20.97 -7.75
C ASP A 167 10.48 20.78 -9.19
N SER A 168 9.96 19.78 -9.89
CA SER A 168 10.30 19.46 -11.28
C SER A 168 9.35 20.11 -12.30
N GLY A 169 8.41 20.93 -11.83
CA GLY A 169 7.41 21.62 -12.63
C GLY A 169 6.33 20.67 -13.13
N SER A 170 6.55 20.10 -14.30
CA SER A 170 5.58 19.22 -14.96
C SER A 170 6.02 17.76 -15.10
N ASP A 171 7.32 17.51 -14.99
CA ASP A 171 7.88 16.15 -15.15
C ASP A 171 7.77 15.40 -13.81
N PRO A 172 7.01 14.30 -13.69
CA PRO A 172 6.79 13.61 -12.43
C PRO A 172 7.99 12.72 -12.03
N LEU A 173 9.10 13.37 -11.69
CA LEU A 173 10.36 12.75 -11.29
C LEU A 173 10.26 12.07 -9.92
N PHE A 174 9.39 12.56 -9.04
CA PHE A 174 9.30 12.12 -7.64
C PHE A 174 8.12 11.18 -7.44
N HIS A 175 8.22 9.95 -7.92
CA HIS A 175 7.10 9.01 -7.90
C HIS A 175 7.24 7.95 -6.79
N GLU A 176 8.24 7.07 -6.88
CA GLU A 176 8.23 5.77 -6.19
C GLU A 176 9.61 5.36 -5.61
N ALA A 177 9.68 4.19 -4.97
CA ALA A 177 10.88 3.59 -4.37
C ALA A 177 11.71 4.52 -3.48
N VAL A 178 11.07 5.18 -2.52
CA VAL A 178 11.80 6.03 -1.57
C VAL A 178 12.65 5.15 -0.65
N VAL A 179 13.96 5.07 -0.90
CA VAL A 179 14.90 4.21 -0.17
C VAL A 179 16.01 5.04 0.44
N TRP A 180 16.10 5.03 1.78
CA TRP A 180 17.20 5.66 2.49
C TRP A 180 18.43 4.76 2.52
N TYR A 181 19.54 5.29 2.03
CA TYR A 181 20.84 4.65 2.11
C TYR A 181 21.70 5.31 3.19
N LYS A 182 21.79 4.61 4.33
CA LYS A 182 22.35 5.14 5.58
C LYS A 182 23.83 5.49 5.53
N GLU A 183 24.64 4.79 4.75
CA GLU A 183 26.10 4.99 4.76
C GLU A 183 26.52 6.37 4.23
N GLN A 184 25.75 6.95 3.30
CA GLN A 184 26.00 8.26 2.70
C GLN A 184 24.96 9.31 3.10
N ASP A 185 23.95 8.90 3.86
CA ASP A 185 22.80 9.73 4.24
C ASP A 185 22.08 10.33 3.01
N GLU A 186 21.86 9.48 2.02
CA GLU A 186 21.19 9.78 0.75
C GLU A 186 19.85 9.05 0.65
N VAL A 187 18.92 9.62 -0.09
CA VAL A 187 17.63 8.96 -0.42
C VAL A 187 17.54 8.80 -1.92
N PHE A 188 17.24 7.59 -2.35
CA PHE A 188 16.98 7.22 -3.73
C PHE A 188 15.47 7.14 -3.95
N PHE A 189 15.04 7.42 -5.18
CA PHE A 189 13.66 7.31 -5.65
C PHE A 189 13.66 7.26 -7.18
N VAL A 190 12.48 7.08 -7.77
CA VAL A 190 12.35 6.82 -9.20
C VAL A 190 11.19 7.59 -9.84
N GLN A 191 11.29 7.81 -11.15
CA GLN A 191 10.29 8.55 -11.95
C GLN A 191 9.06 7.70 -12.30
N ASN A 192 7.91 8.36 -12.43
CA ASN A 192 6.67 7.75 -12.92
C ASN A 192 6.76 7.33 -14.41
N ALA A 193 6.32 6.11 -14.72
CA ALA A 193 6.29 5.60 -16.09
C ALA A 193 4.99 5.89 -16.89
N GLY A 194 3.92 6.35 -16.24
CA GLY A 194 2.58 6.38 -16.81
C GLY A 194 2.02 7.75 -17.22
N ALA A 195 2.57 8.84 -16.69
CA ALA A 195 2.04 10.19 -16.94
C ALA A 195 2.41 10.71 -18.34
N LYS A 196 1.49 11.45 -18.99
CA LYS A 196 1.75 12.09 -20.30
C LYS A 196 2.95 13.05 -20.24
N SER A 197 3.08 13.78 -19.14
CA SER A 197 4.14 14.77 -18.94
C SER A 197 5.52 14.14 -18.68
N ALA A 198 5.58 12.90 -18.19
CA ALA A 198 6.82 12.16 -18.12
C ALA A 198 7.41 11.95 -19.54
N GLY A 199 6.55 11.94 -20.57
CA GLY A 199 6.94 11.57 -21.93
C GLY A 199 7.43 10.11 -22.00
N THR A 200 7.13 9.35 -20.95
CA THR A 200 7.62 8.02 -20.67
C THR A 200 6.48 7.00 -20.79
N GLY A 201 6.86 5.75 -21.01
CA GLY A 201 6.12 4.73 -21.73
C GLY A 201 7.18 3.85 -22.42
N LEU A 202 6.84 3.17 -23.51
CA LEU A 202 7.78 2.29 -24.25
C LEU A 202 9.14 2.89 -24.61
N ASN A 203 9.30 4.21 -24.56
CA ASN A 203 10.45 4.92 -25.09
C ASN A 203 11.38 5.58 -24.05
N LYS A 204 10.98 5.74 -22.77
CA LYS A 204 11.71 6.67 -21.87
C LYS A 204 11.57 6.45 -20.35
N SER A 205 11.13 5.31 -19.86
CA SER A 205 10.99 5.09 -18.40
C SER A 205 12.12 4.21 -17.86
N ALA A 206 13.16 4.85 -17.34
CA ALA A 206 14.30 4.15 -16.74
C ALA A 206 15.15 5.06 -15.84
N VAL A 207 14.51 5.91 -15.03
CA VAL A 207 15.18 6.96 -14.27
C VAL A 207 15.17 6.62 -12.78
N VAL A 208 16.38 6.39 -12.25
CA VAL A 208 16.67 6.31 -10.82
C VAL A 208 17.36 7.61 -10.42
N GLU A 209 16.97 8.20 -9.31
CA GLU A 209 17.49 9.48 -8.83
C GLU A 209 17.87 9.38 -7.36
N LYS A 210 18.63 10.37 -6.89
CA LYS A 210 18.93 10.52 -5.48
C LYS A 210 19.09 11.96 -5.04
N ILE A 211 18.95 12.17 -3.73
CA ILE A 211 19.26 13.43 -3.05
C ILE A 211 20.15 13.20 -1.82
N SER A 212 20.85 14.25 -1.40
CA SER A 212 21.53 14.30 -0.10
C SER A 212 20.60 14.86 0.99
N LEU A 213 20.48 14.17 2.13
CA LEU A 213 19.68 14.66 3.26
C LEU A 213 20.29 15.90 3.93
N ALA A 214 21.61 16.08 3.84
CA ALA A 214 22.25 17.29 4.31
C ALA A 214 21.78 18.53 3.52
N GLN A 215 21.61 18.40 2.20
CA GLN A 215 21.05 19.47 1.38
C GLN A 215 19.56 19.71 1.70
N ALA A 216 18.77 18.65 1.87
CA ALA A 216 17.37 18.77 2.26
C ALA A 216 17.19 19.50 3.60
N ALA A 217 18.03 19.16 4.59
CA ALA A 217 18.05 19.85 5.88
C ALA A 217 18.48 21.33 5.75
N ALA A 218 19.42 21.66 4.85
CA ALA A 218 19.79 23.05 4.58
C ALA A 218 18.63 23.85 3.96
N VAL A 219 17.82 23.24 3.09
CA VAL A 219 16.59 23.88 2.56
C VAL A 219 15.59 24.14 3.68
N GLN A 220 15.36 23.15 4.54
CA GLN A 220 14.46 23.28 5.70
C GLN A 220 14.87 24.40 6.66
N LYS A 221 16.17 24.68 6.80
CA LYS A 221 16.71 25.79 7.59
C LYS A 221 16.73 27.13 6.88
N GLY A 222 16.36 27.19 5.60
CA GLY A 222 16.46 28.39 4.77
C GLY A 222 17.90 28.76 4.38
N GLU A 223 18.84 27.82 4.50
CA GLU A 223 20.25 27.98 4.11
C GLU A 223 20.44 27.70 2.60
N ARG A 224 19.45 27.10 1.95
CA ARG A 224 19.44 26.73 0.53
C ARG A 224 18.02 26.86 -0.04
N ASN A 225 17.91 27.14 -1.35
CA ASN A 225 16.61 27.25 -2.01
C ASN A 225 15.98 25.88 -2.33
N GLN A 226 16.77 24.94 -2.82
CA GLN A 226 16.32 23.59 -3.21
C GLN A 226 17.46 22.58 -3.12
N THR A 227 17.11 21.31 -3.00
CA THR A 227 18.04 20.19 -3.05
C THR A 227 18.37 19.85 -4.50
N GLU A 228 19.63 19.48 -4.74
CA GLU A 228 20.05 18.93 -6.03
C GLU A 228 19.56 17.49 -6.18
N VAL A 229 18.85 17.21 -7.28
CA VAL A 229 18.40 15.88 -7.67
C VAL A 229 19.37 15.33 -8.70
N ILE A 230 19.97 14.18 -8.39
CA ILE A 230 21.02 13.58 -9.21
C ILE A 230 20.50 12.30 -9.85
N VAL A 231 20.57 12.20 -11.17
CA VAL A 231 20.26 10.97 -11.91
C VAL A 231 21.37 9.94 -11.67
N VAL A 232 20.97 8.73 -11.30
CA VAL A 232 21.83 7.59 -10.99
C VAL A 232 22.00 6.74 -12.25
N ASN A 233 23.17 6.86 -12.89
CA ASN A 233 23.50 6.09 -14.09
C ASN A 233 23.99 4.68 -13.72
N SER A 234 23.04 3.77 -13.50
CA SER A 234 23.31 2.36 -13.21
C SER A 234 24.00 1.63 -14.37
N THR A 235 24.92 0.69 -14.08
CA THR A 235 25.61 -0.09 -15.13
C THR A 235 24.70 -1.03 -15.92
N VAL A 236 23.56 -1.40 -15.32
CA VAL A 236 22.44 -2.08 -15.96
C VAL A 236 21.23 -1.21 -15.71
N GLU A 237 20.58 -0.77 -16.78
CA GLU A 237 19.39 0.08 -16.73
C GLU A 237 18.26 -0.63 -15.97
N VAL A 238 17.69 0.05 -14.98
CA VAL A 238 16.47 -0.40 -14.30
C VAL A 238 15.29 0.08 -15.14
N VAL A 239 14.66 -0.85 -15.87
CA VAL A 239 13.58 -0.53 -16.81
C VAL A 239 12.25 -0.41 -16.08
N ASN A 240 11.54 0.70 -16.28
CA ASN A 240 10.30 1.06 -15.58
C ASN A 240 10.43 0.83 -14.07
N PRO A 241 11.39 1.51 -13.42
CA PRO A 241 11.59 1.35 -12.00
C PRO A 241 10.32 1.78 -11.27
N ASN A 242 9.89 0.98 -10.30
CA ASN A 242 8.74 1.28 -9.46
C ASN A 242 9.17 1.22 -7.99
N GLY A 243 8.79 0.20 -7.22
CA GLY A 243 9.16 0.08 -5.81
C GLY A 243 10.60 -0.35 -5.53
N GLY A 244 11.02 -0.25 -4.28
CA GLY A 244 12.41 -0.52 -3.90
C GLY A 244 12.66 -0.63 -2.40
N THR A 245 13.75 -1.30 -2.04
CA THR A 245 14.12 -1.52 -0.63
C THR A 245 15.63 -1.63 -0.43
N ALA A 246 16.10 -1.22 0.74
CA ALA A 246 17.48 -1.47 1.17
C ALA A 246 17.66 -2.96 1.50
N TYR A 247 18.70 -3.57 0.97
CA TYR A 247 18.97 -4.99 1.17
C TYR A 247 20.45 -5.33 1.05
N ARG A 248 21.03 -5.84 2.13
CA ARG A 248 22.44 -6.26 2.25
C ARG A 248 23.41 -5.13 1.89
N GLY A 249 23.13 -3.91 2.35
CA GLY A 249 23.94 -2.72 2.06
C GLY A 249 23.86 -2.24 0.61
N LYS A 250 22.90 -2.76 -0.16
CA LYS A 250 22.57 -2.40 -1.54
C LYS A 250 21.11 -1.93 -1.61
N ILE A 251 20.67 -1.55 -2.81
CA ILE A 251 19.27 -1.24 -3.07
C ILE A 251 18.73 -2.25 -4.07
N VAL A 252 17.58 -2.84 -3.77
CA VAL A 252 16.83 -3.67 -4.73
C VAL A 252 15.70 -2.82 -5.27
N PHE A 253 15.67 -2.61 -6.59
CA PHE A 253 14.57 -1.96 -7.30
C PHE A 253 13.73 -3.01 -8.03
N ALA A 254 12.41 -2.86 -7.96
CA ALA A 254 11.48 -3.50 -8.86
C ALA A 254 11.48 -2.74 -10.19
N GLY A 255 11.63 -3.47 -11.30
CA GLY A 255 11.38 -2.95 -12.64
C GLY A 255 10.19 -3.65 -13.27
N GLU A 256 9.25 -2.89 -13.81
CA GLU A 256 7.98 -3.38 -14.34
C GLU A 256 8.11 -4.02 -15.73
N GLY A 257 9.30 -3.94 -16.34
CA GLY A 257 9.58 -4.48 -17.67
C GLY A 257 8.94 -3.65 -18.78
N GLN A 258 9.21 -4.00 -20.04
CA GLN A 258 8.83 -3.19 -21.20
C GLN A 258 8.53 -4.02 -22.45
N GLY A 259 7.34 -3.80 -23.03
CA GLY A 259 6.87 -4.57 -24.19
C GLY A 259 6.85 -6.06 -23.89
N ALA A 260 6.86 -6.91 -24.92
CA ALA A 260 6.79 -8.37 -24.75
C ALA A 260 8.14 -9.02 -24.38
N ASN A 261 9.26 -8.35 -24.70
CA ASN A 261 10.58 -8.97 -24.74
C ASN A 261 11.51 -8.53 -23.60
N VAL A 262 11.20 -7.45 -22.88
CA VAL A 262 11.92 -7.04 -21.67
C VAL A 262 11.05 -7.43 -20.47
N PRO A 263 11.35 -8.54 -19.77
CA PRO A 263 10.54 -8.98 -18.65
C PRO A 263 10.70 -8.04 -17.44
N PRO A 264 9.71 -8.00 -16.53
CA PRO A 264 9.88 -7.38 -15.23
C PRO A 264 10.98 -8.12 -14.46
N ALA A 265 11.75 -7.38 -13.67
CA ALA A 265 12.87 -7.93 -12.94
C ALA A 265 13.19 -7.16 -11.66
N PHE A 266 13.84 -7.83 -10.70
CA PHE A 266 14.51 -7.16 -9.59
C PHE A 266 15.96 -6.86 -9.95
N TYR A 267 16.38 -5.63 -9.68
CA TYR A 267 17.70 -5.11 -9.93
C TYR A 267 18.37 -4.77 -8.60
N MET A 268 19.49 -5.43 -8.30
CA MET A 268 20.30 -5.10 -7.13
C MET A 268 21.40 -4.13 -7.54
N LEU A 269 21.27 -2.88 -7.09
CA LEU A 269 22.14 -1.76 -7.35
C LEU A 269 23.08 -1.52 -6.17
N ASP A 270 24.38 -1.40 -6.45
CA ASP A 270 25.34 -0.85 -5.51
C ASP A 270 25.20 0.69 -5.49
N PRO A 271 24.86 1.30 -4.35
CA PRO A 271 24.59 2.75 -4.26
C PRO A 271 25.87 3.61 -4.30
N LYS A 272 27.03 3.02 -4.63
CA LYS A 272 28.30 3.73 -4.85
C LYS A 272 28.65 3.77 -6.32
N GLU A 273 29.15 4.91 -6.79
CA GLU A 273 29.67 5.05 -8.16
C GLU A 273 30.72 3.96 -8.47
N PRO A 274 30.65 3.30 -9.65
CA PRO A 274 29.87 3.66 -10.84
C PRO A 274 28.46 3.04 -10.88
N TYR A 275 27.86 2.75 -9.73
CA TYR A 275 26.55 2.11 -9.57
C TYR A 275 26.44 0.72 -10.25
N PRO A 276 27.31 -0.26 -9.93
CA PRO A 276 27.15 -1.63 -10.38
C PRO A 276 25.75 -2.18 -10.08
N THR A 277 25.05 -2.62 -11.13
CA THR A 277 23.69 -3.16 -11.04
C THR A 277 23.61 -4.55 -11.65
N THR A 278 22.87 -5.45 -11.01
CA THR A 278 22.68 -6.83 -11.46
C THR A 278 21.21 -7.25 -11.39
N VAL A 279 20.73 -8.00 -12.38
CA VAL A 279 19.41 -8.62 -12.32
C VAL A 279 19.47 -9.85 -11.40
N ILE A 280 18.60 -9.92 -10.40
CA ILE A 280 18.60 -11.00 -9.40
C ILE A 280 17.39 -11.94 -9.52
N LEU A 281 16.30 -11.51 -10.16
CA LEU A 281 15.11 -12.32 -10.42
C LEU A 281 14.33 -11.70 -11.59
N ASN A 282 13.81 -12.49 -12.53
CA ASN A 282 13.03 -11.98 -13.68
C ASN A 282 11.91 -12.91 -14.19
N ASN A 283 11.67 -14.03 -13.50
CA ASN A 283 10.65 -15.00 -13.90
C ASN A 283 10.17 -15.86 -12.72
N PHE A 284 9.02 -16.48 -12.90
CA PHE A 284 8.51 -17.55 -12.05
C PHE A 284 8.38 -18.84 -12.89
N PHE A 285 9.34 -19.77 -12.72
CA PHE A 285 9.44 -21.01 -13.50
C PHE A 285 9.38 -20.78 -15.03
N GLY A 286 10.10 -19.76 -15.51
CA GLY A 286 10.15 -19.37 -16.92
C GLY A 286 8.98 -18.50 -17.40
N ARG A 287 7.97 -18.25 -16.55
CA ARG A 287 6.88 -17.31 -16.86
C ARG A 287 7.31 -15.90 -16.47
N GLN A 288 7.06 -14.92 -17.32
CA GLN A 288 7.28 -13.52 -16.96
C GLN A 288 6.29 -13.12 -15.85
N PHE A 289 6.78 -12.30 -14.92
CA PHE A 289 5.92 -11.51 -14.04
C PHE A 289 5.02 -10.56 -14.85
N ASN A 290 3.95 -10.06 -14.26
CA ASN A 290 3.07 -9.09 -14.90
C ASN A 290 3.78 -7.72 -15.00
N SER A 291 3.97 -7.10 -13.84
CA SER A 291 4.75 -5.88 -13.60
C SER A 291 5.05 -5.85 -12.10
N LEU A 292 6.31 -6.12 -11.74
CA LEU A 292 6.76 -6.09 -10.35
C LEU A 292 6.65 -4.66 -9.83
N ASN A 293 5.90 -4.48 -8.75
CA ASN A 293 5.54 -3.17 -8.27
C ASN A 293 6.34 -2.83 -7.01
N ASP A 294 6.01 -3.39 -5.85
CA ASP A 294 6.68 -3.02 -4.59
C ASP A 294 7.37 -4.22 -3.89
N VAL A 295 8.39 -3.93 -3.09
CA VAL A 295 9.24 -4.94 -2.45
C VAL A 295 9.66 -4.55 -1.04
N SER A 296 9.65 -5.50 -0.11
CA SER A 296 10.05 -5.29 1.27
C SER A 296 10.81 -6.49 1.84
N VAL A 297 11.64 -6.24 2.85
CA VAL A 297 12.44 -7.26 3.53
C VAL A 297 11.76 -7.64 4.83
N ASN A 298 11.46 -8.93 5.03
CA ASN A 298 11.00 -9.37 6.34
C ASN A 298 12.17 -9.38 7.32
N PRO A 299 12.06 -8.75 8.51
CA PRO A 299 13.23 -8.60 9.37
C PRO A 299 13.68 -9.81 10.14
N ARG A 300 12.85 -10.85 10.23
CA ARG A 300 13.20 -12.07 10.97
C ARG A 300 13.98 -13.03 10.08
N ASN A 301 13.48 -13.30 8.87
CA ASN A 301 14.12 -14.22 7.94
C ASN A 301 15.04 -13.53 6.91
N LYS A 302 15.01 -12.20 6.82
CA LYS A 302 15.84 -11.39 5.92
C LYS A 302 15.66 -11.75 4.44
N GLU A 303 14.44 -12.12 4.05
CA GLU A 303 14.10 -12.42 2.65
C GLU A 303 13.20 -11.34 2.04
N LEU A 304 13.20 -11.29 0.71
CA LEU A 304 12.40 -10.34 -0.06
C LEU A 304 10.97 -10.86 -0.22
N TYR A 305 10.00 -9.99 -0.05
CA TYR A 305 8.60 -10.21 -0.35
C TYR A 305 8.16 -9.10 -1.29
N PHE A 306 7.30 -9.40 -2.25
CA PHE A 306 6.96 -8.44 -3.28
C PHE A 306 5.60 -8.66 -3.92
N THR A 307 5.09 -7.61 -4.53
CA THR A 307 3.82 -7.58 -5.24
C THR A 307 4.04 -7.72 -6.76
N ASP A 308 3.26 -8.60 -7.39
CA ASP A 308 3.16 -8.68 -8.85
C ASP A 308 1.72 -8.34 -9.24
N VAL A 309 1.58 -7.29 -10.04
CA VAL A 309 0.30 -6.64 -10.36
C VAL A 309 0.30 -6.27 -11.84
N ILE A 310 -0.87 -6.01 -12.42
CA ILE A 310 -1.02 -5.79 -13.88
C ILE A 310 -0.92 -4.33 -14.34
N TYR A 311 -0.30 -3.43 -13.55
CA TYR A 311 -0.23 -2.01 -13.91
C TYR A 311 0.37 -1.74 -15.29
N GLY A 312 1.44 -2.44 -15.66
CA GLY A 312 2.04 -2.26 -16.98
C GLY A 312 1.10 -2.62 -18.13
N TYR A 313 0.14 -3.53 -17.92
CA TYR A 313 -0.90 -3.81 -18.91
C TYR A 313 -1.96 -2.70 -18.94
N LEU A 314 -2.41 -2.23 -17.76
CA LEU A 314 -3.39 -1.15 -17.63
C LEU A 314 -2.87 0.20 -18.13
N GLN A 315 -1.54 0.37 -18.11
CA GLN A 315 -0.82 1.55 -18.58
C GLN A 315 -0.18 1.36 -19.98
N ASP A 316 -0.53 0.28 -20.66
CA ASP A 316 -0.21 0.04 -22.08
C ASP A 316 1.28 -0.10 -22.44
N PHE A 317 2.11 -0.53 -21.49
CA PHE A 317 3.54 -0.70 -21.73
C PHE A 317 4.02 -2.15 -21.55
N ARG A 318 3.12 -3.05 -21.11
CA ARG A 318 3.29 -4.51 -21.04
C ARG A 318 2.19 -5.26 -21.81
N PRO A 319 2.46 -6.49 -22.27
CA PRO A 319 1.46 -7.36 -22.89
C PRO A 319 0.37 -7.80 -21.89
N PRO A 320 -0.70 -8.48 -22.35
CA PRO A 320 -1.66 -9.12 -21.47
C PRO A 320 -0.98 -9.98 -20.39
N PRO A 321 -1.50 -9.98 -19.15
CA PRO A 321 -0.86 -10.64 -18.03
C PRO A 321 -0.80 -12.16 -18.19
N GLY A 322 0.31 -12.73 -17.73
CA GLY A 322 0.57 -14.17 -17.77
C GLY A 322 0.42 -14.86 -16.42
N LEU A 323 0.29 -14.11 -15.33
CA LEU A 323 0.16 -14.59 -13.95
C LEU A 323 -1.03 -13.90 -13.24
N PRO A 324 -1.58 -14.49 -12.16
CA PRO A 324 -2.52 -13.79 -11.29
C PRO A 324 -1.82 -12.69 -10.48
N ASN A 325 -2.59 -11.71 -10.00
CA ASN A 325 -2.11 -10.74 -9.03
C ASN A 325 -1.86 -11.41 -7.68
N GLN A 326 -0.61 -11.41 -7.22
CA GLN A 326 -0.19 -12.21 -6.07
C GLN A 326 0.96 -11.55 -5.31
N ILE A 327 1.15 -12.02 -4.08
CA ILE A 327 2.31 -11.70 -3.27
C ILE A 327 3.26 -12.89 -3.24
N TYR A 328 4.51 -12.60 -3.53
CA TYR A 328 5.58 -13.60 -3.60
C TYR A 328 6.61 -13.36 -2.51
N ARG A 329 7.35 -14.41 -2.20
CA ARG A 329 8.56 -14.42 -1.37
C ARG A 329 9.71 -14.95 -2.21
N PHE A 330 10.85 -14.29 -2.12
CA PHE A 330 12.10 -14.67 -2.78
C PHE A 330 13.24 -14.80 -1.77
N ASN A 331 13.74 -16.03 -1.64
CA ASN A 331 14.97 -16.32 -0.93
C ASN A 331 16.15 -16.23 -1.92
N MET A 332 16.93 -15.15 -1.81
CA MET A 332 18.04 -14.90 -2.73
C MET A 332 19.18 -15.93 -2.62
N ASP A 333 19.39 -16.53 -1.44
CA ASP A 333 20.50 -17.48 -1.23
C ASP A 333 20.24 -18.84 -1.92
N THR A 334 18.97 -19.24 -2.00
CA THR A 334 18.55 -20.52 -2.60
C THR A 334 17.95 -20.36 -4.00
N GLY A 335 17.56 -19.15 -4.40
CA GLY A 335 16.82 -18.88 -5.62
C GLY A 335 15.32 -19.25 -5.55
N VAL A 336 14.83 -19.71 -4.40
CA VAL A 336 13.43 -20.17 -4.26
C VAL A 336 12.47 -18.98 -4.26
N VAL A 337 11.49 -19.04 -5.16
CA VAL A 337 10.34 -18.13 -5.20
C VAL A 337 9.08 -18.92 -4.89
N ARG A 338 8.22 -18.38 -4.02
CA ARG A 338 6.90 -18.95 -3.73
C ARG A 338 5.85 -17.87 -3.55
N VAL A 339 4.59 -18.22 -3.78
CA VAL A 339 3.44 -17.37 -3.45
C VAL A 339 3.17 -17.48 -1.94
N VAL A 340 2.86 -16.35 -1.30
CA VAL A 340 2.49 -16.28 0.12
C VAL A 340 1.09 -15.73 0.35
N ALA A 341 0.53 -14.97 -0.60
CA ALA A 341 -0.85 -14.52 -0.56
C ALA A 341 -1.41 -14.30 -1.97
N ASP A 342 -2.73 -14.46 -2.11
CA ASP A 342 -3.50 -14.21 -3.32
C ASP A 342 -4.87 -13.58 -2.98
N GLY A 343 -5.76 -13.44 -3.96
CA GLY A 343 -7.13 -12.95 -3.75
C GLY A 343 -7.29 -11.43 -3.61
N LEU A 344 -6.19 -10.68 -3.75
CA LEU A 344 -6.18 -9.22 -3.85
C LEU A 344 -6.56 -8.78 -5.26
N ASN A 345 -7.18 -7.60 -5.40
CA ASN A 345 -7.52 -7.04 -6.71
C ASN A 345 -6.28 -6.46 -7.39
N MET A 346 -5.64 -5.47 -6.77
CA MET A 346 -4.39 -4.86 -7.23
C MET A 346 -3.45 -4.70 -6.02
N PRO A 347 -2.67 -5.74 -5.67
CA PRO A 347 -1.69 -5.61 -4.60
C PRO A 347 -0.63 -4.57 -5.00
N ASN A 348 -0.34 -3.65 -4.09
CA ASN A 348 0.54 -2.52 -4.38
C ASN A 348 1.65 -2.42 -3.32
N GLY A 349 1.64 -1.41 -2.45
CA GLY A 349 2.60 -1.26 -1.38
C GLY A 349 2.61 -2.38 -0.36
N LEU A 350 3.81 -2.70 0.13
CA LEU A 350 4.08 -3.81 1.03
C LEU A 350 5.06 -3.40 2.14
N THR A 351 4.73 -3.72 3.39
CA THR A 351 5.67 -3.54 4.51
C THR A 351 5.44 -4.57 5.62
N PHE A 352 6.35 -4.61 6.59
CA PHE A 352 6.26 -5.48 7.75
C PHE A 352 6.18 -4.66 9.04
N SER A 353 5.56 -5.21 10.08
CA SER A 353 5.75 -4.69 11.43
C SER A 353 7.24 -4.74 11.82
N PRO A 354 7.70 -3.88 12.75
CA PRO A 354 9.09 -3.87 13.20
C PRO A 354 9.62 -5.22 13.72
N ASP A 355 8.73 -6.03 14.30
CA ASP A 355 9.06 -7.38 14.77
C ASP A 355 8.96 -8.47 13.69
N GLY A 356 8.55 -8.11 12.47
CA GLY A 356 8.40 -8.99 11.31
C GLY A 356 7.28 -10.01 11.42
N ARG A 357 6.38 -9.88 12.40
CA ARG A 357 5.26 -10.82 12.66
C ARG A 357 4.01 -10.50 11.88
N HIS A 358 3.87 -9.28 11.40
CA HIS A 358 2.75 -8.87 10.56
C HIS A 358 3.25 -8.34 9.23
N ALA A 359 2.56 -8.73 8.15
CA ALA A 359 2.73 -8.15 6.83
C ALA A 359 1.52 -7.28 6.52
N TYR A 360 1.75 -6.10 5.95
CA TYR A 360 0.71 -5.17 5.52
C TYR A 360 0.82 -4.98 4.01
N VAL A 361 -0.30 -5.12 3.30
CA VAL A 361 -0.37 -4.96 1.85
C VAL A 361 -1.54 -4.06 1.51
N SER A 362 -1.32 -3.05 0.67
CA SER A 362 -2.40 -2.24 0.11
C SER A 362 -3.02 -2.92 -1.13
N ASP A 363 -4.33 -2.83 -1.23
CA ASP A 363 -5.11 -3.20 -2.41
C ASP A 363 -5.73 -1.93 -3.00
N THR A 364 -5.22 -1.56 -4.18
CA THR A 364 -5.61 -0.36 -4.94
C THR A 364 -6.60 -0.68 -6.05
N GLY A 365 -7.36 -1.78 -5.93
CA GLY A 365 -8.33 -2.23 -6.93
C GLY A 365 -9.37 -1.18 -7.35
N ILE A 366 -9.56 -0.11 -6.58
CA ILE A 366 -10.31 1.09 -6.98
C ILE A 366 -9.81 1.69 -8.31
N PHE A 367 -8.53 1.54 -8.66
CA PHE A 367 -7.94 2.05 -9.90
C PHE A 367 -7.79 0.96 -10.96
N SER A 368 -8.11 1.30 -12.21
CA SER A 368 -7.94 0.43 -13.38
C SER A 368 -7.09 1.10 -14.48
N GLY A 369 -6.16 1.98 -14.08
CA GLY A 369 -5.31 2.75 -14.99
C GLY A 369 -6.12 3.60 -15.96
N PHE A 370 -5.82 3.52 -17.25
CA PHE A 370 -6.54 4.28 -18.29
C PHE A 370 -8.01 3.86 -18.45
N TRP A 371 -8.43 2.78 -17.83
CA TRP A 371 -9.83 2.35 -17.85
C TRP A 371 -10.69 3.03 -16.78
N GLY A 372 -10.09 3.83 -15.89
CA GLY A 372 -10.80 4.66 -14.92
C GLY A 372 -10.82 4.07 -13.51
N THR A 373 -11.78 4.56 -12.71
CA THR A 373 -11.87 4.31 -11.28
C THR A 373 -13.23 3.70 -10.93
N ASN A 374 -13.23 2.70 -10.05
CA ASN A 374 -14.44 2.12 -9.48
C ASN A 374 -14.43 2.24 -7.96
N TYR A 375 -15.12 3.25 -7.43
CA TYR A 375 -15.23 3.55 -6.00
C TYR A 375 -15.93 2.47 -5.14
N THR A 376 -16.36 1.37 -5.75
CA THR A 376 -16.89 0.20 -5.02
C THR A 376 -15.84 -0.91 -4.85
N TYR A 377 -14.66 -0.75 -5.42
CA TYR A 377 -13.54 -1.69 -5.33
C TYR A 377 -12.55 -1.30 -4.22
N PRO A 378 -11.63 -2.21 -3.84
CA PRO A 378 -10.77 -1.98 -2.69
C PRO A 378 -9.91 -0.71 -2.80
N ALA A 379 -9.91 0.06 -1.71
CA ALA A 379 -8.90 1.04 -1.34
C ALA A 379 -8.43 0.69 0.09
N THR A 380 -8.05 -0.58 0.27
CA THR A 380 -7.97 -1.22 1.59
C THR A 380 -6.54 -1.68 1.86
N ILE A 381 -6.07 -1.48 3.08
CA ILE A 381 -4.86 -2.11 3.59
C ILE A 381 -5.29 -3.39 4.32
N TYR A 382 -4.69 -4.52 3.95
CA TYR A 382 -4.87 -5.81 4.60
C TYR A 382 -3.65 -6.17 5.43
N ARG A 383 -3.85 -7.01 6.44
CA ARG A 383 -2.79 -7.56 7.30
C ARG A 383 -2.85 -9.07 7.35
N TRP A 384 -1.68 -9.70 7.37
CA TRP A 384 -1.48 -11.13 7.64
C TRP A 384 -0.57 -11.34 8.85
N ASP A 385 -0.68 -12.52 9.45
CA ASP A 385 0.31 -13.03 10.39
C ASP A 385 1.39 -13.79 9.61
N VAL A 386 2.66 -13.45 9.87
CA VAL A 386 3.82 -14.09 9.23
C VAL A 386 4.32 -15.22 10.13
N GLN A 387 4.31 -16.43 9.60
CA GLN A 387 4.75 -17.64 10.30
C GLN A 387 6.28 -17.76 10.30
N ASP A 388 6.82 -18.65 11.14
CA ASP A 388 8.26 -18.84 11.27
C ASP A 388 8.91 -19.40 10.00
N ASP A 389 8.16 -20.15 9.18
CA ASP A 389 8.62 -20.63 7.87
C ASP A 389 8.55 -19.54 6.78
N GLY A 390 8.05 -18.33 7.11
CA GLY A 390 7.82 -17.21 6.20
C GLY A 390 6.49 -17.26 5.42
N SER A 391 5.60 -18.22 5.73
CA SER A 391 4.26 -18.25 5.13
C SER A 391 3.36 -17.25 5.81
N TRP A 392 2.27 -16.86 5.15
CA TRP A 392 1.32 -15.88 5.68
C TRP A 392 -0.04 -16.52 5.93
N GLU A 393 -0.67 -16.15 7.03
CA GLU A 393 -1.98 -16.65 7.44
C GLU A 393 -2.87 -15.51 7.99
N ASN A 394 -4.13 -15.83 8.30
CA ASN A 394 -5.05 -14.94 9.00
C ASN A 394 -5.22 -13.55 8.37
N GLN A 395 -5.49 -13.50 7.06
CA GLN A 395 -5.84 -12.25 6.39
C GLN A 395 -6.97 -11.53 7.12
N LYS A 396 -6.78 -10.23 7.37
CA LYS A 396 -7.84 -9.35 7.84
C LYS A 396 -7.70 -7.94 7.29
N VAL A 397 -8.81 -7.21 7.29
CA VAL A 397 -8.79 -5.76 7.04
C VAL A 397 -8.01 -5.09 8.15
N PHE A 398 -7.10 -4.21 7.76
CA PHE A 398 -6.37 -3.33 8.67
C PHE A 398 -6.95 -1.92 8.64
N ALA A 399 -7.01 -1.29 7.46
CA ALA A 399 -7.57 0.05 7.30
C ALA A 399 -8.22 0.20 5.92
N TYR A 400 -9.18 1.12 5.81
CA TYR A 400 -9.76 1.57 4.54
C TYR A 400 -9.48 3.05 4.39
N VAL A 401 -8.87 3.46 3.28
CA VAL A 401 -8.59 4.87 3.02
C VAL A 401 -9.77 5.51 2.28
N HIS A 402 -10.12 6.74 2.66
CA HIS A 402 -11.30 7.43 2.09
C HIS A 402 -10.96 8.32 0.89
N VAL A 403 -9.68 8.53 0.59
CA VAL A 403 -9.19 9.44 -0.45
C VAL A 403 -8.15 8.72 -1.30
N GLY A 404 -8.46 8.52 -2.58
CA GLY A 404 -7.66 7.70 -3.49
C GLY A 404 -7.57 6.24 -3.01
N ALA A 405 -6.35 5.69 -3.04
CA ALA A 405 -6.01 4.40 -2.46
C ALA A 405 -4.68 4.49 -1.70
N ALA A 406 -4.43 3.55 -0.81
CA ALA A 406 -3.12 3.41 -0.19
C ALA A 406 -2.15 2.84 -1.22
N ASP A 407 -1.09 3.57 -1.54
CA ASP A 407 -0.05 3.14 -2.45
C ASP A 407 1.12 2.55 -1.63
N GLY A 408 2.27 3.22 -1.57
CA GLY A 408 3.41 2.84 -0.72
C GLY A 408 3.08 2.80 0.78
N LEU A 409 3.63 1.79 1.47
CA LEU A 409 3.41 1.54 2.90
C LEU A 409 4.74 1.46 3.68
N HIS A 410 4.79 2.07 4.87
CA HIS A 410 5.94 1.96 5.78
C HIS A 410 5.51 1.89 7.24
N THR A 411 6.36 1.37 8.11
CA THR A 411 6.11 1.36 9.55
C THR A 411 7.16 2.14 10.32
N ASP A 412 6.73 2.84 11.38
CA ASP A 412 7.68 3.38 12.36
C ASP A 412 8.11 2.32 13.38
N SER A 413 9.14 2.65 14.15
CA SER A 413 9.69 1.82 15.23
C SER A 413 8.71 1.43 16.34
N LYS A 414 7.54 2.08 16.43
CA LYS A 414 6.46 1.75 17.38
C LYS A 414 5.36 0.89 16.74
N GLY A 415 5.48 0.57 15.45
CA GLY A 415 4.52 -0.24 14.71
C GLY A 415 3.30 0.52 14.18
N ASN A 416 3.32 1.86 14.19
CA ASN A 416 2.32 2.61 13.44
C ASN A 416 2.57 2.39 11.94
N VAL A 417 1.51 2.29 11.16
CA VAL A 417 1.55 2.06 9.71
C VAL A 417 1.22 3.35 8.98
N TYR A 418 2.05 3.72 8.04
CA TYR A 418 1.94 4.93 7.23
C TYR A 418 1.57 4.51 5.81
N ALA A 419 0.72 5.28 5.15
CA ALA A 419 0.30 5.04 3.77
C ALA A 419 0.30 6.32 2.95
N GLY A 420 0.91 6.26 1.76
CA GLY A 420 0.80 7.28 0.73
C GLY A 420 -0.59 7.19 0.12
N VAL A 421 -1.30 8.31 0.07
CA VAL A 421 -2.71 8.37 -0.34
C VAL A 421 -2.97 9.63 -1.17
N GLY A 422 -4.22 9.81 -1.60
CA GLY A 422 -4.60 10.89 -2.52
C GLY A 422 -4.39 12.32 -2.02
N ASP A 423 -4.23 12.55 -0.70
CA ASP A 423 -4.05 13.87 -0.09
C ASP A 423 -2.77 14.02 0.76
N GLY A 424 -1.87 13.05 0.73
CA GLY A 424 -0.60 13.06 1.45
C GLY A 424 -0.28 11.70 2.08
N VAL A 425 0.12 11.71 3.35
CA VAL A 425 0.44 10.49 4.12
C VAL A 425 -0.53 10.34 5.29
N HIS A 426 -1.22 9.20 5.34
CA HIS A 426 -2.06 8.81 6.48
C HIS A 426 -1.29 7.95 7.47
N VAL A 427 -1.51 8.17 8.76
CA VAL A 427 -0.85 7.42 9.84
C VAL A 427 -1.89 6.67 10.66
N PHE A 428 -1.72 5.36 10.74
CA PHE A 428 -2.58 4.43 11.45
C PHE A 428 -1.85 3.85 12.66
N SER A 429 -2.57 3.69 13.78
CA SER A 429 -2.07 2.92 14.91
C SER A 429 -1.82 1.46 14.52
N PRO A 430 -1.09 0.65 15.33
CA PRO A 430 -0.87 -0.77 15.06
C PRO A 430 -2.17 -1.60 14.96
N ASP A 431 -3.30 -1.04 15.42
CA ASP A 431 -4.62 -1.64 15.36
C ASP A 431 -5.45 -1.17 14.14
N GLY A 432 -4.93 -0.27 13.31
CA GLY A 432 -5.59 0.20 12.08
C GLY A 432 -6.45 1.46 12.24
N LEU A 433 -6.37 2.15 13.39
CA LEU A 433 -7.09 3.41 13.61
C LEU A 433 -6.32 4.57 12.99
N LEU A 434 -6.97 5.42 12.18
CA LEU A 434 -6.36 6.68 11.70
C LEU A 434 -6.10 7.60 12.89
N ILE A 435 -4.82 7.84 13.20
CA ILE A 435 -4.40 8.71 14.31
C ILE A 435 -3.99 10.10 13.83
N GLY A 436 -3.55 10.23 12.58
CA GLY A 436 -3.18 11.52 12.02
C GLY A 436 -2.88 11.49 10.52
N LYS A 437 -2.65 12.68 9.97
CA LYS A 437 -2.21 12.88 8.59
C LYS A 437 -1.03 13.84 8.52
N ILE A 438 -0.15 13.62 7.54
CA ILE A 438 0.78 14.61 6.99
C ILE A 438 0.17 15.03 5.65
N TYR A 439 -0.58 16.12 5.67
CA TYR A 439 -1.40 16.56 4.55
C TYR A 439 -0.60 17.42 3.58
N LEU A 440 -0.62 17.04 2.30
CA LEU A 440 -0.04 17.82 1.21
C LEU A 440 -1.13 18.56 0.42
N GLY A 441 -2.33 17.98 0.37
CA GLY A 441 -3.39 18.41 -0.56
C GLY A 441 -3.09 18.05 -2.02
N GLU A 442 -2.23 17.06 -2.21
CA GLU A 442 -1.92 16.38 -3.45
C GLU A 442 -1.56 14.92 -3.12
N THR A 443 -1.52 14.06 -4.13
CA THR A 443 -1.25 12.64 -3.96
C THR A 443 0.23 12.39 -3.64
N SER A 444 0.48 11.49 -2.69
CA SER A 444 1.79 10.87 -2.51
C SER A 444 1.71 9.40 -2.89
N ALA A 445 2.47 9.01 -3.91
CA ALA A 445 2.58 7.60 -4.32
C ALA A 445 3.47 6.83 -3.32
N ASN A 446 4.64 7.37 -2.97
CA ASN A 446 5.49 6.76 -1.95
C ASN A 446 6.24 7.81 -1.10
N PHE A 447 6.80 7.35 0.00
CA PHE A 447 7.54 8.12 0.98
C PHE A 447 8.37 7.14 1.80
N ASN A 448 9.38 7.57 2.53
CA ASN A 448 10.01 6.69 3.52
C ASN A 448 10.70 7.50 4.61
N PHE A 449 10.86 6.86 5.77
CA PHE A 449 11.73 7.38 6.81
C PHE A 449 13.17 7.38 6.33
N ALA A 450 13.88 8.43 6.72
CA ALA A 450 15.27 8.66 6.35
C ALA A 450 16.11 8.78 7.63
N GLY A 451 16.00 7.77 8.50
CA GLY A 451 16.59 7.75 9.83
C GLY A 451 15.67 8.31 10.92
N HIS A 452 16.27 8.83 11.99
CA HIS A 452 15.53 9.29 13.18
C HIS A 452 14.89 10.66 12.94
N GLY A 453 13.55 10.73 13.04
CA GLY A 453 12.81 11.99 12.96
C GLY A 453 12.80 12.65 11.58
N ARG A 454 13.12 11.91 10.52
CA ARG A 454 13.21 12.41 9.14
C ARG A 454 12.42 11.52 8.20
N MET A 455 11.76 12.13 7.22
CA MET A 455 11.05 11.41 6.15
C MET A 455 11.16 12.22 4.85
N VAL A 456 11.23 11.50 3.73
CA VAL A 456 11.12 12.08 2.39
C VAL A 456 9.81 11.58 1.78
N ILE A 457 9.03 12.49 1.17
CA ILE A 457 7.76 12.18 0.54
C ILE A 457 7.84 12.56 -0.94
N CYS A 458 7.52 11.59 -1.81
CA CYS A 458 7.39 11.76 -3.24
C CYS A 458 5.91 12.07 -3.58
N ALA A 459 5.70 13.15 -4.33
CA ALA A 459 4.39 13.65 -4.73
C ALA A 459 4.41 14.08 -6.21
N GLU A 460 4.80 13.16 -7.08
CA GLU A 460 4.95 13.32 -8.53
C GLU A 460 5.93 14.43 -8.93
N THR A 461 5.49 15.69 -8.96
CA THR A 461 6.32 16.84 -9.33
C THR A 461 6.94 17.56 -8.14
N HIS A 462 6.50 17.22 -6.92
CA HIS A 462 7.02 17.80 -5.69
C HIS A 462 7.73 16.76 -4.82
N LEU A 463 8.85 17.17 -4.23
CA LEU A 463 9.59 16.37 -3.25
C LEU A 463 9.59 17.10 -1.91
N TYR A 464 9.14 16.42 -0.86
CA TYR A 464 9.04 16.99 0.47
C TYR A 464 10.01 16.34 1.45
N TYR A 465 10.54 17.14 2.37
CA TYR A 465 11.28 16.70 3.54
C TYR A 465 10.49 17.02 4.81
N VAL A 466 10.37 16.03 5.68
CA VAL A 466 9.60 16.13 6.92
C VAL A 466 10.52 15.92 8.11
N THR A 467 10.38 16.77 9.13
CA THR A 467 10.91 16.51 10.47
C THR A 467 9.77 16.19 11.43
N LEU A 468 9.96 15.14 12.23
CA LEU A 468 8.92 14.59 13.11
C LEU A 468 9.55 13.88 14.32
N GLY A 469 8.74 13.42 15.27
CA GLY A 469 9.20 12.76 16.50
C GLY A 469 9.41 11.24 16.38
N ALA A 470 8.67 10.56 15.48
CA ALA A 470 8.84 9.14 15.20
C ALA A 470 10.17 8.85 14.51
N SER A 471 10.60 7.60 14.61
CA SER A 471 11.76 7.10 13.86
C SER A 471 11.32 5.93 13.02
N GLY A 472 11.77 5.91 11.78
CA GLY A 472 11.59 4.78 10.90
C GLY A 472 12.18 3.53 11.51
N TRP A 473 11.59 2.40 11.17
CA TRP A 473 12.19 1.13 11.46
C TRP A 473 13.19 0.77 10.33
N ASP A 474 14.44 0.45 10.69
CA ASP A 474 15.49 0.06 9.73
C ASP A 474 15.55 -1.48 9.63
N PRO A 475 15.26 -2.09 8.47
CA PRO A 475 15.33 -3.54 8.26
C PRO A 475 16.74 -4.13 8.41
N GLU A 476 17.77 -3.28 8.30
CA GLU A 476 19.18 -3.62 8.43
C GLU A 476 19.82 -3.16 9.75
N ALA A 477 19.05 -2.63 10.70
CA ALA A 477 19.56 -2.23 12.02
C ALA A 477 19.82 -3.40 12.97
#